data_AF-A0A3S3SIW3-F1
#
_entry.id   AF-A0A3S3SIW3-F1
#
_cell.length_a   1.000
_cell.length_b   1.000
_cell.length_c   1.000
_cell.angle_alpha   90.00
_cell.angle_beta   90.00
_cell.angle_gamma   90.00
#
_symmetry.space_group_name_H-M   'P 1'
#
loop_
_entity.id
_entity.type
_entity.pdbx_description
1 polymer ?
#
loop_
_entity_poly.entity_id
_entity_poly.type
_entity_poly.pdbx_seq_one_letter_code
_entity_poly.pdbx_strand_id
1 'polypeptide(L)'
;MSSKWPTLDYLSWRETCSALHLYLQVVGKYRLAHTPWLNHSWNATFYVAPSGLTSSLIPDGPGIEIAFDFHDHRVLGTSGDGRKASLALHDMTIAEFHAAFIRLISELGGTPEFHGQPNEVADPVPFEEDHRDRPYDREAVRRFHQALMAIDGVFKTFRTSFLGKSSPVHLFWGSFDLAVTRFSGRPAPIHPGGVPALPDDVAQEAYDHEVSSAGFWPGGGGIDYPAFYAYAYPAPGGFRTASVKPDAAFWHEGLSEFILPYEAVQTASDPDAALLSFLVSTYEAAAELGGWDRDLLECSHGERGKVRALKARPSQAAPSAVAGEVEREDGASKGRYHLVIDGVEAEMTYSRAGAQLIIIDHTDVPAALRGRKVGERLVRQAIEDARRDGVSIIPLCPFAKAQIERHPEWQDVLRK
;
A
#
# COMPACT_ATOMS: atom_id res chain seq x y z
N MET A 1 -33.25 10.92 -14.70
CA MET A 1 -31.97 10.22 -14.89
C MET A 1 -31.47 9.87 -13.50
N SER A 2 -31.29 8.59 -13.16
CA SER A 2 -30.79 8.20 -11.85
C SER A 2 -29.33 8.64 -11.73
N SER A 3 -28.98 9.40 -10.67
CA SER A 3 -27.60 9.76 -10.38
C SER A 3 -26.77 8.49 -10.16
N LYS A 4 -25.52 8.46 -10.64
CA LYS A 4 -24.56 7.37 -10.38
C LYS A 4 -24.34 7.18 -8.87
N TRP A 5 -24.50 8.24 -8.09
CA TRP A 5 -24.31 8.30 -6.64
C TRP A 5 -25.68 8.32 -5.92
N PRO A 6 -26.16 7.18 -5.39
CA PRO A 6 -27.45 7.08 -4.72
C PRO A 6 -27.44 7.78 -3.36
N THR A 7 -28.61 8.12 -2.82
CA THR A 7 -28.69 8.59 -1.43
C THR A 7 -28.47 7.42 -0.47
N LEU A 8 -27.59 7.60 0.49
CA LEU A 8 -27.35 6.68 1.59
C LEU A 8 -27.68 7.38 2.91
N ASP A 9 -28.74 6.94 3.58
CA ASP A 9 -29.08 7.37 4.93
C ASP A 9 -28.86 6.19 5.87
N TYR A 10 -27.72 6.19 6.58
CA TYR A 10 -27.34 5.11 7.48
C TYR A 10 -28.43 4.76 8.50
N LEU A 11 -29.07 5.77 9.10
CA LEU A 11 -30.04 5.57 10.17
C LEU A 11 -31.25 4.77 9.69
N SER A 12 -31.69 4.97 8.44
CA SER A 12 -32.84 4.28 7.86
C SER A 12 -32.64 2.77 7.64
N TRP A 13 -31.40 2.32 7.47
CA TRP A 13 -31.08 0.93 7.12
C TRP A 13 -30.05 0.28 8.06
N ARG A 14 -29.70 0.92 9.18
CA ARG A 14 -28.65 0.46 10.11
C ARG A 14 -28.79 -1.01 10.53
N GLU A 15 -30.02 -1.49 10.71
CA GLU A 15 -30.29 -2.87 11.11
C GLU A 15 -29.96 -3.85 9.97
N THR A 16 -30.34 -3.51 8.73
CA THR A 16 -29.95 -4.25 7.52
C THR A 16 -28.45 -4.16 7.26
N CYS A 17 -27.84 -3.01 7.50
CA CYS A 17 -26.39 -2.80 7.42
C CYS A 17 -25.64 -3.72 8.39
N SER A 18 -26.09 -3.78 9.66
CA SER A 18 -25.54 -4.67 10.69
C SER A 18 -25.73 -6.15 10.33
N ALA A 19 -26.89 -6.53 9.80
CA ALA A 19 -27.15 -7.89 9.34
C ALA A 19 -26.19 -8.28 8.20
N LEU A 20 -26.09 -7.42 7.17
CA LEU A 20 -25.23 -7.65 6.01
C LEU A 20 -23.75 -7.73 6.39
N HIS A 21 -23.30 -6.89 7.33
CA HIS A 21 -21.96 -6.94 7.91
C HIS A 21 -21.67 -8.32 8.50
N LEU A 22 -22.55 -8.84 9.36
CA LEU A 22 -22.37 -10.15 9.99
C LEU A 22 -22.49 -11.31 9.00
N TYR A 23 -23.34 -11.22 7.98
CA TYR A 23 -23.37 -12.20 6.89
C TYR A 23 -22.04 -12.25 6.13
N LEU A 24 -21.45 -11.08 5.84
CA LEU A 24 -20.13 -11.00 5.21
C LEU A 24 -19.03 -11.51 6.15
N GLN A 25 -19.16 -11.33 7.47
CA GLN A 25 -18.20 -11.92 8.42
C GLN A 25 -18.23 -13.45 8.39
N VAL A 26 -19.42 -14.07 8.35
CA VAL A 26 -19.54 -15.54 8.25
C VAL A 26 -18.82 -16.06 7.00
N VAL A 27 -19.08 -15.47 5.84
CA VAL A 27 -18.44 -15.89 4.58
C VAL A 27 -16.94 -15.52 4.56
N GLY A 28 -16.59 -14.37 5.12
CA GLY A 28 -15.22 -13.88 5.22
C GLY A 28 -14.33 -14.75 6.12
N LYS A 29 -14.88 -15.25 7.23
CA LYS A 29 -14.24 -16.21 8.14
C LYS A 29 -13.97 -17.55 7.46
N TYR A 30 -14.91 -18.04 6.66
CA TYR A 30 -14.67 -19.20 5.81
C TYR A 30 -13.55 -18.93 4.81
N ARG A 31 -13.61 -17.82 4.06
CA ARG A 31 -12.52 -17.46 3.13
C ARG A 31 -11.15 -17.37 3.84
N LEU A 32 -11.11 -16.79 5.04
CA LEU A 32 -9.90 -16.65 5.86
C LEU A 32 -9.32 -18.01 6.27
N ALA A 33 -10.17 -18.93 6.74
CA ALA A 33 -9.74 -20.26 7.18
C ALA A 33 -9.18 -21.12 6.02
N HIS A 34 -9.69 -20.90 4.80
CA HIS A 34 -9.39 -21.75 3.66
C HIS A 34 -8.46 -21.14 2.61
N THR A 35 -7.96 -19.91 2.80
CA THR A 35 -7.05 -19.28 1.84
C THR A 35 -5.69 -19.03 2.50
N PRO A 36 -4.56 -19.45 1.89
CA PRO A 36 -3.23 -19.13 2.39
C PRO A 36 -3.07 -17.64 2.70
N TRP A 37 -2.42 -17.34 3.82
CA TRP A 37 -2.21 -15.96 4.25
C TRP A 37 -1.49 -15.16 3.17
N LEU A 38 -2.04 -14.01 2.83
CA LEU A 38 -1.39 -13.00 1.99
C LEU A 38 -1.17 -11.78 2.85
N ASN A 39 -0.08 -11.07 2.59
CA ASN A 39 0.31 -9.90 3.35
C ASN A 39 -0.86 -8.92 3.58
N HIS A 40 -0.97 -8.42 4.80
CA HIS A 40 -2.01 -7.54 5.32
C HIS A 40 -3.43 -8.11 5.24
N SER A 41 -3.57 -9.43 5.45
CA SER A 41 -4.84 -10.16 5.39
C SER A 41 -5.59 -10.06 4.04
N TRP A 42 -4.91 -9.67 2.95
CA TRP A 42 -5.54 -9.47 1.64
C TRP A 42 -6.08 -10.76 1.00
N ASN A 43 -5.73 -11.92 1.54
CA ASN A 43 -6.26 -13.22 1.12
C ASN A 43 -7.75 -13.37 1.42
N ALA A 44 -8.31 -12.60 2.36
CA ALA A 44 -9.65 -12.78 2.89
C ALA A 44 -10.51 -11.50 2.83
N THR A 45 -10.72 -10.91 1.66
CA THR A 45 -11.57 -9.72 1.47
C THR A 45 -12.80 -10.02 0.59
N PHE A 46 -13.53 -9.00 0.11
CA PHE A 46 -14.50 -9.13 -0.98
C PHE A 46 -14.21 -8.10 -2.08
N TYR A 47 -14.69 -8.37 -3.29
CA TYR A 47 -14.53 -7.48 -4.44
C TYR A 47 -15.88 -7.06 -4.99
N VAL A 48 -16.01 -5.80 -5.41
CA VAL A 48 -17.23 -5.29 -6.03
C VAL A 48 -17.44 -5.94 -7.40
N ALA A 49 -18.57 -6.63 -7.54
CA ALA A 49 -19.02 -7.27 -8.77
C ALA A 49 -20.26 -6.56 -9.33
N PRO A 50 -20.59 -6.74 -10.62
CA PRO A 50 -21.74 -6.08 -11.24
C PRO A 50 -23.10 -6.33 -10.56
N SER A 51 -23.26 -7.47 -9.87
CA SER A 51 -24.49 -7.82 -9.15
C SER A 51 -24.40 -7.66 -7.62
N GLY A 52 -23.20 -7.47 -7.07
CA GLY A 52 -22.98 -7.36 -5.63
C GLY A 52 -21.51 -7.48 -5.22
N LEU A 53 -21.18 -8.48 -4.41
CA LEU A 53 -19.82 -8.73 -3.90
C LEU A 53 -19.39 -10.17 -4.20
N THR A 54 -18.11 -10.41 -4.51
CA THR A 54 -17.55 -11.76 -4.71
C THR A 54 -16.29 -12.01 -3.88
N SER A 55 -16.14 -13.23 -3.40
CA SER A 55 -14.93 -13.73 -2.75
C SER A 55 -13.79 -14.00 -3.73
N SER A 56 -14.04 -14.10 -5.04
CA SER A 56 -13.15 -14.83 -5.96
C SER A 56 -12.95 -16.28 -5.50
N LEU A 57 -12.06 -17.02 -6.16
CA LEU A 57 -11.71 -18.40 -5.84
C LEU A 57 -11.17 -18.55 -4.41
N ILE A 58 -11.85 -19.37 -3.62
CA ILE A 58 -11.42 -19.91 -2.32
C ILE A 58 -10.88 -21.33 -2.57
N PRO A 59 -9.62 -21.64 -2.21
CA PRO A 59 -9.00 -22.93 -2.53
C PRO A 59 -9.40 -24.02 -1.52
N ASP A 60 -10.70 -24.30 -1.44
CA ASP A 60 -11.29 -25.39 -0.65
C ASP A 60 -12.04 -26.38 -1.56
N GLY A 61 -11.89 -27.68 -1.30
CA GLY A 61 -12.43 -28.73 -2.16
C GLY A 61 -12.00 -28.54 -3.64
N PRO A 62 -12.93 -28.59 -4.61
CA PRO A 62 -12.65 -28.29 -6.02
C PRO A 62 -12.35 -26.82 -6.35
N GLY A 63 -12.32 -25.96 -5.34
CA GLY A 63 -12.30 -24.51 -5.48
C GLY A 63 -13.71 -23.94 -5.48
N ILE A 64 -13.97 -22.94 -4.64
CA ILE A 64 -15.32 -22.38 -4.43
C ILE A 64 -15.29 -20.86 -4.59
N GLU A 65 -16.22 -20.30 -5.34
CA GLU A 65 -16.52 -18.87 -5.34
C GLU A 65 -17.85 -18.64 -4.60
N ILE A 66 -17.87 -17.68 -3.68
CA ILE A 66 -19.08 -17.20 -3.02
C ILE A 66 -19.36 -15.76 -3.45
N ALA A 67 -20.54 -15.53 -4.02
CA ALA A 67 -21.00 -14.23 -4.46
C ALA A 67 -22.29 -13.83 -3.73
N PHE A 68 -22.29 -12.64 -3.15
CA PHE A 68 -23.52 -11.96 -2.73
C PHE A 68 -24.12 -11.28 -3.96
N ASP A 69 -25.27 -11.77 -4.40
CA ASP A 69 -26.06 -11.21 -5.49
C ASP A 69 -27.14 -10.32 -4.88
N PHE A 70 -26.90 -9.01 -4.91
CA PHE A 70 -27.80 -7.99 -4.37
C PHE A 70 -28.93 -7.60 -5.33
N HIS A 71 -28.94 -8.16 -6.55
CA HIS A 71 -30.03 -7.95 -7.50
C HIS A 71 -31.15 -8.96 -7.26
N ASP A 72 -30.77 -10.24 -7.09
CA ASP A 72 -31.69 -11.33 -6.77
C ASP A 72 -31.83 -11.54 -5.24
N HIS A 73 -31.00 -10.86 -4.44
CA HIS A 73 -30.90 -11.00 -2.99
C HIS A 73 -30.72 -12.45 -2.56
N ARG A 74 -29.54 -12.98 -2.89
CA ARG A 74 -29.11 -14.33 -2.51
C ARG A 74 -27.60 -14.37 -2.35
N VAL A 75 -27.10 -15.37 -1.64
CA VAL A 75 -25.70 -15.79 -1.75
C VAL A 75 -25.66 -16.97 -2.70
N LEU A 76 -24.85 -16.87 -3.74
CA LEU A 76 -24.60 -17.90 -4.75
C LEU A 76 -23.20 -18.46 -4.56
N GLY A 77 -23.10 -19.77 -4.41
CA GLY A 77 -21.84 -20.47 -4.46
C GLY A 77 -21.68 -21.24 -5.77
N THR A 78 -20.47 -21.20 -6.33
CA THR A 78 -20.08 -21.97 -7.52
C THR A 78 -18.81 -22.76 -7.21
N SER A 79 -18.84 -24.06 -7.44
CA SER A 79 -17.70 -24.96 -7.30
C SER A 79 -16.96 -25.12 -8.64
N GLY A 80 -15.65 -25.33 -8.59
CA GLY A 80 -14.78 -25.53 -9.76
C GLY A 80 -15.14 -26.77 -10.59
N ASP A 81 -15.92 -27.70 -10.05
CA ASP A 81 -16.48 -28.86 -10.76
C ASP A 81 -17.88 -28.59 -11.37
N GLY A 82 -18.37 -27.35 -11.31
CA GLY A 82 -19.61 -26.91 -11.92
C GLY A 82 -20.85 -27.00 -11.02
N ARG A 83 -20.74 -27.54 -9.80
CA ARG A 83 -21.85 -27.51 -8.82
C ARG A 83 -22.17 -26.06 -8.43
N LYS A 84 -23.46 -25.81 -8.19
CA LYS A 84 -23.96 -24.51 -7.74
C LYS A 84 -24.97 -24.72 -6.63
N ALA A 85 -24.92 -23.87 -5.62
CA ALA A 85 -25.85 -23.83 -4.51
C ALA A 85 -26.14 -22.38 -4.17
N SER A 86 -27.30 -22.11 -3.58
CA SER A 86 -27.66 -20.74 -3.20
C SER A 86 -28.54 -20.71 -1.96
N LEU A 87 -28.41 -19.65 -1.18
CA LEU A 87 -29.33 -19.31 -0.09
C LEU A 87 -29.91 -17.92 -0.34
N ALA A 88 -31.20 -17.72 -0.06
CA ALA A 88 -31.86 -16.43 -0.23
C ALA A 88 -31.46 -15.47 0.90
N LEU A 89 -31.38 -14.17 0.60
CA LEU A 89 -31.24 -13.10 1.59
C LEU A 89 -32.63 -12.50 1.87
N HIS A 90 -33.04 -12.54 3.12
CA HIS A 90 -34.32 -12.02 3.62
C HIS A 90 -34.17 -11.76 5.12
N ASP A 91 -35.26 -11.36 5.77
CA ASP A 91 -35.31 -11.23 7.23
C ASP A 91 -34.95 -12.59 7.87
N MET A 92 -33.79 -12.68 8.50
CA MET A 92 -33.30 -13.90 9.15
C MET A 92 -32.27 -13.58 10.21
N THR A 93 -32.23 -14.42 11.24
CA THR A 93 -31.19 -14.32 12.27
C THR A 93 -29.81 -14.65 11.71
N ILE A 94 -28.76 -14.28 12.44
CA ILE A 94 -27.38 -14.64 12.04
C ILE A 94 -27.16 -16.15 12.19
N ALA A 95 -27.76 -16.77 13.21
CA ALA A 95 -27.73 -18.23 13.39
C ALA A 95 -28.36 -18.99 12.22
N GLU A 96 -29.48 -18.51 11.68
CA GLU A 96 -30.12 -19.09 10.50
C GLU A 96 -29.25 -18.95 9.24
N PHE A 97 -28.68 -17.76 9.01
CA PHE A 97 -27.74 -17.53 7.91
C PHE A 97 -26.51 -18.44 8.02
N HIS A 98 -25.90 -18.52 9.21
CA HIS A 98 -24.75 -19.36 9.49
C HIS A 98 -25.04 -20.84 9.19
N ALA A 99 -26.15 -21.38 9.69
CA ALA A 99 -26.56 -22.75 9.42
C ALA A 99 -26.85 -23.00 7.94
N ALA A 100 -27.47 -22.04 7.24
CA ALA A 100 -27.71 -22.13 5.79
C ALA A 100 -26.39 -22.11 4.99
N PHE A 101 -25.45 -21.28 5.41
CA PHE A 101 -24.14 -21.17 4.76
C PHE A 101 -23.29 -22.44 4.94
N ILE A 102 -23.30 -23.07 6.11
CA ILE A 102 -22.64 -24.38 6.34
C ILE A 102 -23.17 -25.44 5.38
N ARG A 103 -24.49 -25.51 5.18
CA ARG A 103 -25.11 -26.43 4.21
C ARG A 103 -24.68 -26.10 2.78
N LEU A 104 -24.71 -24.83 2.41
CA LEU A 104 -24.26 -24.35 1.09
C LEU A 104 -22.81 -24.78 0.79
N ILE A 105 -21.88 -24.62 1.73
CA ILE A 105 -20.48 -25.03 1.55
C ILE A 105 -20.37 -26.56 1.39
N SER A 106 -21.09 -27.32 2.21
CA SER A 106 -21.11 -28.79 2.12
C SER A 106 -21.63 -29.29 0.76
N GLU A 107 -22.69 -28.67 0.22
CA GLU A 107 -23.25 -28.97 -1.10
C GLU A 107 -22.28 -28.66 -2.25
N LEU A 108 -21.45 -27.64 -2.08
CA LEU A 108 -20.37 -27.28 -3.01
C LEU A 108 -19.12 -28.15 -2.83
N GLY A 109 -19.11 -29.04 -1.84
CA GLY A 109 -18.00 -29.97 -1.59
C GLY A 109 -16.79 -29.30 -0.96
N GLY A 110 -17.03 -28.17 -0.28
CA GLY A 110 -16.08 -27.56 0.63
C GLY A 110 -16.20 -28.15 2.03
N THR A 111 -15.30 -27.71 2.90
CA THR A 111 -15.20 -28.08 4.31
C THR A 111 -15.68 -26.89 5.14
N PRO A 112 -16.86 -26.92 5.77
CA PRO A 112 -17.42 -25.76 6.48
C PRO A 112 -16.79 -25.55 7.87
N GLU A 113 -15.46 -25.42 7.94
CA GLU A 113 -14.71 -25.25 9.18
C GLU A 113 -14.08 -23.85 9.27
N PHE A 114 -14.58 -23.02 10.19
CA PHE A 114 -14.04 -21.67 10.42
C PHE A 114 -14.44 -21.17 11.82
N HIS A 115 -13.76 -20.12 12.29
CA HIS A 115 -14.03 -19.55 13.60
C HIS A 115 -15.44 -18.92 13.66
N GLY A 116 -16.28 -19.39 14.58
CA GLY A 116 -17.70 -19.04 14.68
C GLY A 116 -18.05 -17.72 15.37
N GLN A 117 -17.08 -16.85 15.63
CA GLN A 117 -17.29 -15.55 16.30
C GLN A 117 -16.89 -14.37 15.42
N PRO A 118 -17.65 -13.26 15.42
CA PRO A 118 -17.29 -12.01 14.76
C PRO A 118 -15.95 -11.43 15.23
N ASN A 119 -15.26 -10.74 14.33
CA ASN A 119 -14.11 -9.87 14.64
C ASN A 119 -14.52 -8.40 14.55
N GLU A 120 -13.74 -7.51 15.17
CA GLU A 120 -13.86 -6.05 15.03
C GLU A 120 -15.21 -5.47 15.46
N VAL A 121 -15.92 -6.23 16.30
CA VAL A 121 -17.20 -5.88 16.90
C VAL A 121 -17.02 -5.92 18.42
N ALA A 122 -17.52 -4.89 19.10
CA ALA A 122 -17.56 -4.88 20.56
C ALA A 122 -18.54 -5.95 21.08
N ASP A 123 -18.11 -6.72 22.09
CA ASP A 123 -18.91 -7.78 22.72
C ASP A 123 -19.53 -8.77 21.71
N PRO A 124 -18.70 -9.50 20.94
CA PRO A 124 -19.18 -10.31 19.82
C PRO A 124 -19.96 -11.54 20.29
N VAL A 125 -21.20 -11.67 19.82
CA VAL A 125 -22.04 -12.88 19.99
C VAL A 125 -21.63 -13.93 18.96
N PRO A 126 -21.39 -15.19 19.33
CA PRO A 126 -21.14 -16.28 18.37
C PRO A 126 -22.24 -16.37 17.31
N PHE A 127 -21.88 -16.63 16.05
CA PHE A 127 -22.83 -16.63 14.94
C PHE A 127 -23.98 -17.61 15.14
N GLU A 128 -23.69 -18.80 15.69
CA GLU A 128 -24.69 -19.84 15.95
C GLU A 128 -25.65 -19.51 17.10
N GLU A 129 -25.30 -18.55 17.96
CA GLU A 129 -26.10 -18.12 19.12
C GLU A 129 -26.87 -16.82 18.87
N ASP A 130 -26.54 -16.06 17.81
CA ASP A 130 -27.20 -14.79 17.50
C ASP A 130 -28.56 -15.02 16.79
N HIS A 131 -29.57 -15.26 17.63
CA HIS A 131 -30.98 -15.43 17.27
C HIS A 131 -31.78 -14.12 17.26
N ARG A 132 -31.13 -12.95 17.26
CA ARG A 132 -31.85 -11.67 17.21
C ARG A 132 -32.49 -11.47 15.85
N ASP A 133 -33.71 -10.93 15.81
CA ASP A 133 -34.38 -10.56 14.57
C ASP A 133 -33.55 -9.53 13.81
N ARG A 134 -33.28 -9.81 12.52
CA ARG A 134 -32.54 -8.91 11.63
C ARG A 134 -33.38 -8.60 10.39
N PRO A 135 -33.92 -7.39 10.25
CA PRO A 135 -34.66 -6.99 9.05
C PRO A 135 -33.71 -6.77 7.86
N TYR A 136 -34.20 -7.06 6.66
CA TYR A 136 -33.43 -6.97 5.42
C TYR A 136 -34.16 -6.10 4.37
N ASP A 137 -33.79 -4.82 4.30
CA ASP A 137 -34.25 -3.91 3.25
C ASP A 137 -33.47 -4.14 1.94
N ARG A 138 -34.14 -4.81 1.01
CA ARG A 138 -33.66 -5.08 -0.35
C ARG A 138 -33.23 -3.82 -1.10
N GLU A 139 -34.02 -2.76 -1.02
CA GLU A 139 -33.71 -1.54 -1.77
C GLU A 139 -32.54 -0.78 -1.15
N ALA A 140 -32.41 -0.78 0.19
CA ALA A 140 -31.24 -0.22 0.85
C ALA A 140 -29.95 -0.93 0.43
N VAL A 141 -29.97 -2.27 0.34
CA VAL A 141 -28.81 -3.05 -0.12
C VAL A 141 -28.47 -2.75 -1.59
N ARG A 142 -29.48 -2.54 -2.46
CA ARG A 142 -29.25 -2.12 -3.85
C ARG A 142 -28.60 -0.74 -3.92
N ARG A 143 -29.06 0.23 -3.11
CA ARG A 143 -28.45 1.57 -3.03
C ARG A 143 -27.01 1.49 -2.51
N PHE A 144 -26.74 0.70 -1.48
CA PHE A 144 -25.40 0.46 -0.98
C PHE A 144 -24.48 -0.11 -2.07
N HIS A 145 -24.95 -1.13 -2.79
CA HIS A 145 -24.19 -1.71 -3.91
C HIS A 145 -23.91 -0.71 -5.03
N GLN A 146 -24.90 0.10 -5.42
CA GLN A 146 -24.71 1.14 -6.43
C GLN A 146 -23.67 2.17 -5.97
N ALA A 147 -23.66 2.54 -4.68
CA ALA A 147 -22.62 3.40 -4.13
C ALA A 147 -21.24 2.72 -4.19
N LEU A 148 -21.11 1.45 -3.79
CA LEU A 148 -19.86 0.70 -3.89
C LEU A 148 -19.32 0.66 -5.33
N MET A 149 -20.17 0.47 -6.34
CA MET A 149 -19.76 0.51 -7.75
C MET A 149 -19.23 1.89 -8.16
N ALA A 150 -19.85 2.97 -7.68
CA ALA A 150 -19.40 4.33 -7.97
C ALA A 150 -18.03 4.61 -7.32
N ILE A 151 -17.87 4.22 -6.06
CA ILE A 151 -16.65 4.40 -5.27
C ILE A 151 -15.51 3.55 -5.83
N ASP A 152 -15.76 2.28 -6.14
CA ASP A 152 -14.77 1.36 -6.71
C ASP A 152 -14.14 1.91 -7.99
N GLY A 153 -14.94 2.56 -8.85
CA GLY A 153 -14.45 3.24 -10.04
C GLY A 153 -13.46 4.37 -9.72
N VAL A 154 -13.75 5.19 -8.71
CA VAL A 154 -12.86 6.29 -8.29
C VAL A 154 -11.61 5.75 -7.60
N PHE A 155 -11.75 4.76 -6.71
CA PHE A 155 -10.62 4.13 -6.03
C PHE A 155 -9.69 3.45 -7.03
N LYS A 156 -10.23 2.76 -8.04
CA LYS A 156 -9.43 2.18 -9.13
C LYS A 156 -8.69 3.25 -9.93
N THR A 157 -9.34 4.37 -10.25
CA THR A 157 -8.67 5.52 -10.86
C THR A 157 -7.53 6.03 -9.98
N PHE A 158 -7.78 6.27 -8.69
CA PHE A 158 -6.76 6.69 -7.74
C PHE A 158 -5.56 5.74 -7.73
N ARG A 159 -5.76 4.42 -7.74
CA ARG A 159 -4.64 3.45 -7.77
C ARG A 159 -3.71 3.60 -8.97
N THR A 160 -4.20 4.07 -10.11
CA THR A 160 -3.41 4.13 -11.35
C THR A 160 -2.26 5.13 -11.32
N SER A 161 -2.27 6.12 -10.42
CA SER A 161 -1.20 7.11 -10.27
C SER A 161 -0.08 6.67 -9.32
N PHE A 162 -0.05 5.39 -8.93
CA PHE A 162 0.94 4.84 -8.00
C PHE A 162 1.67 3.62 -8.56
N LEU A 163 2.96 3.55 -8.29
CA LEU A 163 3.89 2.53 -8.79
C LEU A 163 4.35 1.53 -7.74
N GLY A 164 4.34 1.94 -6.49
CA GLY A 164 4.70 1.08 -5.37
C GLY A 164 3.65 0.00 -5.12
N LYS A 165 3.87 -0.76 -4.05
CA LYS A 165 2.88 -1.72 -3.54
C LYS A 165 1.60 -0.97 -3.18
N SER A 166 0.46 -1.45 -3.67
CA SER A 166 -0.86 -0.92 -3.34
C SER A 166 -1.87 -2.06 -3.28
N SER A 167 -2.73 -2.03 -2.25
CA SER A 167 -3.80 -3.03 -2.10
C SER A 167 -4.72 -3.01 -3.32
N PRO A 168 -5.40 -4.12 -3.65
CA PRO A 168 -6.60 -4.04 -4.49
C PRO A 168 -7.64 -3.07 -3.89
N VAL A 169 -8.61 -2.64 -4.70
CA VAL A 169 -9.84 -2.09 -4.12
C VAL A 169 -10.67 -3.27 -3.63
N HIS A 170 -10.88 -3.34 -2.34
CA HIS A 170 -11.49 -4.50 -1.70
C HIS A 170 -12.22 -4.13 -0.42
N LEU A 171 -13.19 -4.97 -0.05
CA LEU A 171 -14.01 -4.79 1.13
C LEU A 171 -13.50 -5.69 2.26
N PHE A 172 -13.13 -5.09 3.38
CA PHE A 172 -12.83 -5.80 4.61
C PHE A 172 -14.14 -6.10 5.33
N TRP A 173 -14.41 -7.39 5.57
CA TRP A 173 -15.64 -7.81 6.24
C TRP A 173 -15.59 -7.62 7.76
N GLY A 174 -14.39 -7.51 8.36
CA GLY A 174 -14.22 -7.24 9.79
C GLY A 174 -14.78 -5.86 10.16
N SER A 175 -14.21 -4.82 9.55
CA SER A 175 -14.56 -3.41 9.72
C SER A 175 -15.72 -2.92 8.85
N PHE A 176 -16.15 -3.71 7.85
CA PHE A 176 -17.20 -3.38 6.89
C PHE A 176 -16.95 -2.12 6.05
N ASP A 177 -15.70 -1.97 5.59
CA ASP A 177 -15.30 -0.88 4.71
C ASP A 177 -14.78 -1.37 3.37
N LEU A 178 -14.93 -0.52 2.36
CA LEU A 178 -14.21 -0.63 1.10
C LEU A 178 -12.95 0.23 1.19
N ALA A 179 -11.76 -0.35 0.99
CA ALA A 179 -10.50 0.36 1.16
C ALA A 179 -9.56 0.26 -0.05
N VAL A 180 -8.63 1.21 -0.08
CA VAL A 180 -7.44 1.23 -0.93
C VAL A 180 -6.26 1.81 -0.17
N THR A 181 -5.13 1.10 -0.20
CA THR A 181 -3.94 1.45 0.57
C THR A 181 -2.72 1.55 -0.33
N ARG A 182 -1.87 2.54 -0.09
CA ARG A 182 -0.57 2.74 -0.73
C ARG A 182 0.53 2.60 0.31
N PHE A 183 1.67 2.05 -0.10
CA PHE A 183 2.79 1.74 0.78
C PHE A 183 4.03 2.50 0.36
N SER A 184 4.75 3.09 1.31
CA SER A 184 6.02 3.78 1.00
C SER A 184 7.14 2.82 0.59
N GLY A 185 7.02 1.56 1.02
CA GLY A 185 8.06 0.53 0.89
C GLY A 185 9.02 0.49 2.08
N ARG A 186 8.91 1.42 3.04
CA ARG A 186 9.67 1.39 4.30
C ARG A 186 8.90 0.64 5.41
N PRO A 187 9.62 -0.03 6.32
CA PRO A 187 9.00 -0.65 7.49
C PRO A 187 8.42 0.40 8.44
N ALA A 188 7.37 0.05 9.16
CA ALA A 188 6.76 0.88 10.20
C ALA A 188 7.09 0.32 11.60
N PRO A 189 6.92 1.13 12.67
CA PRO A 189 6.88 0.62 14.04
C PRO A 189 5.78 -0.43 14.22
N ILE A 190 5.97 -1.37 15.14
CA ILE A 190 4.99 -2.41 15.45
C ILE A 190 3.67 -1.76 15.91
N HIS A 191 2.56 -2.19 15.31
CA HIS A 191 1.23 -1.71 15.66
C HIS A 191 0.90 -2.04 17.13
N PRO A 192 0.31 -1.11 17.91
CA PRO A 192 0.03 -1.32 19.32
C PRO A 192 -1.02 -2.42 19.59
N GLY A 193 -1.75 -2.85 18.57
CA GLY A 193 -2.84 -3.83 18.71
C GLY A 193 -4.08 -3.20 19.34
N GLY A 194 -4.89 -4.02 20.02
CA GLY A 194 -6.05 -3.57 20.79
C GLY A 194 -7.32 -3.33 19.98
N VAL A 195 -7.37 -3.84 18.74
CA VAL A 195 -8.60 -3.82 17.93
C VAL A 195 -9.58 -4.86 18.52
N PRO A 196 -10.85 -4.49 18.81
CA PRO A 196 -11.80 -5.37 19.47
C PRO A 196 -11.96 -6.72 18.76
N ALA A 197 -11.85 -7.82 19.50
CA ALA A 197 -12.02 -9.17 18.97
C ALA A 197 -11.16 -9.48 17.72
N LEU A 198 -10.00 -8.84 17.57
CA LEU A 198 -9.03 -9.12 16.52
C LEU A 198 -7.69 -9.48 17.19
N PRO A 199 -7.04 -10.60 16.82
CA PRO A 199 -5.72 -10.92 17.32
C PRO A 199 -4.70 -9.81 16.97
N ASP A 200 -3.85 -9.43 17.93
CA ASP A 200 -2.90 -8.32 17.76
C ASP A 200 -1.89 -8.57 16.63
N ASP A 201 -1.50 -9.83 16.41
CA ASP A 201 -0.57 -10.22 15.35
C ASP A 201 -1.13 -9.93 13.94
N VAL A 202 -2.45 -10.01 13.76
CA VAL A 202 -3.13 -9.60 12.52
C VAL A 202 -2.97 -8.11 12.28
N ALA A 203 -3.20 -7.27 13.29
CA ALA A 203 -3.01 -5.82 13.17
C ALA A 203 -1.52 -5.47 12.96
N GLN A 204 -0.61 -6.14 13.67
CA GLN A 204 0.83 -5.92 13.53
C GLN A 204 1.34 -6.28 12.14
N GLU A 205 0.86 -7.37 11.54
CA GLU A 205 1.21 -7.75 10.16
C GLU A 205 0.55 -6.81 9.13
N ALA A 206 -0.70 -6.39 9.37
CA ALA A 206 -1.39 -5.44 8.49
C ALA A 206 -0.69 -4.09 8.37
N TYR A 207 0.02 -3.67 9.42
CA TYR A 207 0.68 -2.38 9.53
C TYR A 207 2.21 -2.48 9.71
N ASP A 208 2.84 -3.53 9.17
CA ASP A 208 4.30 -3.74 9.26
C ASP A 208 5.13 -2.75 8.40
N HIS A 209 4.48 -2.02 7.48
CA HIS A 209 5.05 -1.01 6.60
C HIS A 209 4.32 0.34 6.72
N GLU A 210 4.99 1.42 6.33
CA GLU A 210 4.35 2.73 6.30
C GLU A 210 3.25 2.76 5.23
N VAL A 211 2.06 3.21 5.62
CA VAL A 211 0.88 3.24 4.75
C VAL A 211 0.21 4.60 4.71
N SER A 212 -0.45 4.85 3.60
CA SER A 212 -1.51 5.84 3.44
C SER A 212 -2.72 5.06 2.94
N SER A 213 -3.75 5.00 3.78
CA SER A 213 -4.97 4.23 3.54
C SER A 213 -6.15 5.17 3.43
N ALA A 214 -7.06 4.87 2.53
CA ALA A 214 -8.34 5.55 2.44
C ALA A 214 -9.45 4.54 2.15
N GLY A 215 -10.64 4.81 2.66
CA GLY A 215 -11.76 3.91 2.49
C GLY A 215 -13.12 4.57 2.63
N PHE A 216 -14.15 3.74 2.70
CA PHE A 216 -15.54 4.14 2.80
C PHE A 216 -16.29 3.23 3.77
N TRP A 217 -17.01 3.85 4.72
CA TRP A 217 -18.00 3.18 5.56
C TRP A 217 -19.42 3.56 5.12
N PRO A 218 -20.35 2.59 5.08
CA PRO A 218 -21.78 2.88 4.96
C PRO A 218 -22.38 3.58 6.19
N GLY A 219 -21.59 3.74 7.25
CA GLY A 219 -21.96 4.18 8.59
C GLY A 219 -21.66 3.09 9.62
N GLY A 220 -21.63 3.46 10.90
CA GLY A 220 -21.05 2.63 11.96
C GLY A 220 -19.54 2.92 12.11
N GLY A 221 -18.89 2.31 13.11
CA GLY A 221 -17.45 2.51 13.33
C GLY A 221 -17.07 3.86 13.94
N GLY A 222 -17.95 4.47 14.73
CA GLY A 222 -17.69 5.73 15.45
C GLY A 222 -18.36 6.97 14.84
N ILE A 223 -19.03 6.82 13.68
CA ILE A 223 -19.88 7.85 13.08
C ILE A 223 -21.21 7.25 12.61
N ASP A 224 -22.30 8.00 12.74
CA ASP A 224 -23.68 7.57 12.42
C ASP A 224 -24.13 8.01 11.01
N TYR A 225 -23.18 8.21 10.09
CA TYR A 225 -23.46 8.57 8.70
C TYR A 225 -22.41 7.95 7.76
N PRO A 226 -22.76 7.71 6.48
CA PRO A 226 -21.80 7.19 5.52
C PRO A 226 -20.70 8.21 5.24
N ALA A 227 -19.45 7.78 5.24
CA ALA A 227 -18.33 8.68 5.00
C ALA A 227 -17.12 7.96 4.38
N PHE A 228 -16.31 8.76 3.71
CA PHE A 228 -14.96 8.39 3.34
C PHE A 228 -14.00 8.75 4.46
N TYR A 229 -12.94 7.97 4.58
CA TYR A 229 -11.89 8.22 5.56
C TYR A 229 -10.52 8.11 4.93
N ALA A 230 -9.52 8.71 5.57
CA ALA A 230 -8.13 8.55 5.22
C ALA A 230 -7.21 8.71 6.43
N TYR A 231 -6.22 7.83 6.56
CA TYR A 231 -5.21 7.87 7.60
C TYR A 231 -3.84 7.46 7.07
N ALA A 232 -2.81 7.72 7.87
CA ALA A 232 -1.46 7.24 7.64
C ALA A 232 -0.98 6.48 8.88
N TYR A 233 -0.23 5.40 8.69
CA TYR A 233 0.42 4.68 9.77
C TYR A 233 1.91 4.47 9.46
N PRO A 234 2.82 4.85 10.37
CA PRO A 234 2.56 5.77 11.48
C PRO A 234 2.12 7.15 10.94
N ALA A 235 1.27 7.86 11.68
CA ALA A 235 0.85 9.19 11.27
C ALA A 235 2.06 10.15 11.31
N PRO A 236 2.47 10.77 10.18
CA PRO A 236 3.61 11.66 10.18
C PRO A 236 3.30 12.96 10.93
N GLY A 237 4.35 13.63 11.42
CA GLY A 237 4.22 14.90 12.12
C GLY A 237 3.52 15.95 11.23
N GLY A 238 2.50 16.61 11.78
CA GLY A 238 1.70 17.61 11.06
C GLY A 238 0.56 17.06 10.21
N PHE A 239 0.40 15.73 10.10
CA PHE A 239 -0.64 15.11 9.27
C PHE A 239 -2.05 15.54 9.68
N ARG A 240 -2.35 15.53 10.99
CA ARG A 240 -3.61 16.00 11.57
C ARG A 240 -4.03 17.41 11.12
N THR A 241 -3.06 18.28 10.88
CA THR A 241 -3.29 19.69 10.52
C THR A 241 -3.07 19.98 9.04
N ALA A 242 -2.84 18.95 8.23
CA ALA A 242 -2.63 19.12 6.79
C ALA A 242 -3.89 19.67 6.11
N SER A 243 -3.68 20.52 5.10
CA SER A 243 -4.78 21.03 4.28
C SER A 243 -5.24 19.93 3.33
N VAL A 244 -6.43 19.41 3.57
CA VAL A 244 -7.06 18.40 2.71
C VAL A 244 -8.21 19.00 1.90
N LYS A 245 -8.56 18.36 0.80
CA LYS A 245 -9.67 18.76 -0.08
C LYS A 245 -10.72 17.65 -0.13
N PRO A 246 -11.95 17.93 -0.56
CA PRO A 246 -12.54 19.27 -0.69
C PRO A 246 -12.70 19.95 0.68
N ASP A 247 -13.12 21.21 0.73
CA ASP A 247 -13.31 21.98 1.98
C ASP A 247 -14.28 21.31 2.98
N ALA A 248 -15.11 20.38 2.50
CA ALA A 248 -16.01 19.57 3.33
C ALA A 248 -15.28 18.45 4.10
N ALA A 249 -14.03 18.13 3.76
CA ALA A 249 -13.21 17.17 4.49
C ALA A 249 -12.63 17.80 5.76
N PHE A 250 -12.56 17.03 6.85
CA PHE A 250 -12.10 17.51 8.15
C PHE A 250 -11.39 16.41 8.94
N TRP A 251 -10.60 16.78 9.95
CA TRP A 251 -9.97 15.81 10.86
C TRP A 251 -10.92 15.41 11.99
N HIS A 252 -11.09 14.11 12.23
CA HIS A 252 -11.92 13.58 13.31
C HIS A 252 -11.04 13.05 14.47
N GLU A 253 -11.04 13.75 15.60
CA GLU A 253 -10.16 13.44 16.74
C GLU A 253 -10.35 12.04 17.32
N GLY A 254 -11.60 11.59 17.45
CA GLY A 254 -11.90 10.29 18.06
C GLY A 254 -11.46 9.09 17.22
N LEU A 255 -11.36 9.29 15.90
CA LEU A 255 -10.90 8.26 14.96
C LEU A 255 -9.41 8.43 14.63
N SER A 256 -8.88 9.64 14.80
CA SER A 256 -7.55 10.03 14.33
C SER A 256 -7.39 9.86 12.82
N GLU A 257 -8.41 10.28 12.07
CA GLU A 257 -8.47 10.16 10.61
C GLU A 257 -9.08 11.42 9.98
N PHE A 258 -8.77 11.66 8.71
CA PHE A 258 -9.54 12.60 7.90
C PHE A 258 -10.85 11.96 7.47
N ILE A 259 -11.95 12.70 7.56
CA ILE A 259 -13.30 12.28 7.19
C ILE A 259 -13.84 13.20 6.11
N LEU A 260 -14.47 12.62 5.09
CA LEU A 260 -15.28 13.32 4.11
C LEU A 260 -16.68 12.70 4.08
N PRO A 261 -17.74 13.43 4.49
CA PRO A 261 -19.10 12.90 4.45
C PRO A 261 -19.50 12.48 3.04
N TYR A 262 -20.18 11.34 2.92
CA TYR A 262 -20.64 10.82 1.63
C TYR A 262 -21.56 11.81 0.91
N GLU A 263 -22.46 12.47 1.64
CA GLU A 263 -23.38 13.48 1.11
C GLU A 263 -22.65 14.63 0.41
N ALA A 264 -21.48 15.04 0.92
CA ALA A 264 -20.67 16.10 0.30
C ALA A 264 -20.14 15.69 -1.07
N VAL A 265 -19.81 14.41 -1.26
CA VAL A 265 -19.45 13.85 -2.57
C VAL A 265 -20.69 13.71 -3.45
N GLN A 266 -21.76 13.15 -2.90
CA GLN A 266 -23.01 12.88 -3.61
C GLN A 266 -23.64 14.15 -4.22
N THR A 267 -23.58 15.26 -3.49
CA THR A 267 -24.18 16.55 -3.87
C THR A 267 -23.23 17.47 -4.65
N ALA A 268 -21.97 17.07 -4.82
CA ALA A 268 -21.00 17.83 -5.60
C ALA A 268 -21.41 17.89 -7.09
N SER A 269 -20.99 18.95 -7.78
CA SER A 269 -21.20 19.08 -9.23
C SER A 269 -20.51 17.98 -10.03
N ASP A 270 -19.37 17.49 -9.52
CA ASP A 270 -18.66 16.32 -10.02
C ASP A 270 -18.24 15.43 -8.84
N PRO A 271 -19.07 14.43 -8.47
CA PRO A 271 -18.81 13.55 -7.34
C PRO A 271 -17.52 12.72 -7.49
N ASP A 272 -17.23 12.23 -8.71
CA ASP A 272 -16.04 11.43 -8.96
C ASP A 272 -14.77 12.28 -8.73
N ALA A 273 -14.77 13.53 -9.18
CA ALA A 273 -13.66 14.47 -8.95
C ALA A 273 -13.54 14.91 -7.48
N ALA A 274 -14.66 15.11 -6.77
CA ALA A 274 -14.66 15.48 -5.36
C ALA A 274 -14.01 14.39 -4.50
N LEU A 275 -14.40 13.12 -4.70
CA LEU A 275 -13.80 11.99 -4.00
C LEU A 275 -12.32 11.81 -4.41
N LEU A 276 -11.99 11.91 -5.70
CA LEU A 276 -10.59 11.79 -6.13
C LEU A 276 -9.71 12.87 -5.50
N SER A 277 -10.22 14.11 -5.36
CA SER A 277 -9.50 15.20 -4.71
C SER A 277 -9.21 14.90 -3.23
N PHE A 278 -10.11 14.22 -2.53
CA PHE A 278 -9.90 13.77 -1.16
C PHE A 278 -8.83 12.70 -1.05
N LEU A 279 -8.91 11.67 -1.90
CA LEU A 279 -7.92 10.60 -1.93
C LEU A 279 -6.51 11.13 -2.26
N VAL A 280 -6.42 12.04 -3.24
CA VAL A 280 -5.14 12.64 -3.65
C VAL A 280 -4.59 13.54 -2.54
N SER A 281 -5.37 14.51 -2.03
CA SER A 281 -4.84 15.47 -1.05
C SER A 281 -4.43 14.83 0.28
N THR A 282 -5.15 13.80 0.74
CA THR A 282 -4.79 13.07 1.97
C THR A 282 -3.55 12.19 1.77
N TYR A 283 -3.41 11.57 0.60
CA TYR A 283 -2.19 10.85 0.22
C TYR A 283 -0.98 11.78 0.10
N GLU A 284 -1.12 12.93 -0.57
CA GLU A 284 -0.04 13.90 -0.72
C GLU A 284 0.44 14.41 0.64
N ALA A 285 -0.50 14.72 1.55
CA ALA A 285 -0.17 15.07 2.92
C ALA A 285 0.63 13.96 3.63
N ALA A 286 0.20 12.70 3.51
CA ALA A 286 0.90 11.57 4.12
C ALA A 286 2.30 11.36 3.52
N ALA A 287 2.41 11.42 2.19
CA ALA A 287 3.65 11.17 1.46
C ALA A 287 4.68 12.29 1.65
N GLU A 288 4.26 13.55 1.62
CA GLU A 288 5.13 14.71 1.83
C GLU A 288 5.64 14.78 3.27
N LEU A 289 4.74 14.73 4.24
CA LEU A 289 5.11 14.82 5.66
C LEU A 289 5.85 13.56 6.13
N GLY A 290 5.54 12.41 5.55
CA GLY A 290 6.27 11.17 5.75
C GLY A 290 7.60 11.10 4.99
N GLY A 291 7.92 12.05 4.11
CA GLY A 291 9.14 12.03 3.31
C GLY A 291 9.27 10.81 2.40
N TRP A 292 8.17 10.40 1.76
CA TRP A 292 8.17 9.30 0.79
C TRP A 292 8.88 9.71 -0.50
N ASP A 293 9.50 8.76 -1.21
CA ASP A 293 10.10 9.01 -2.53
C ASP A 293 9.01 9.10 -3.61
N ARG A 294 8.32 10.24 -3.65
CA ARG A 294 7.20 10.50 -4.56
C ARG A 294 7.59 10.34 -6.03
N ASP A 295 8.83 10.70 -6.40
CA ASP A 295 9.32 10.56 -7.78
C ASP A 295 9.43 9.09 -8.21
N LEU A 296 9.80 8.20 -7.29
CA LEU A 296 9.84 6.76 -7.52
C LEU A 296 8.44 6.13 -7.47
N LEU A 297 7.56 6.64 -6.62
CA LEU A 297 6.27 6.04 -6.30
C LEU A 297 5.11 6.53 -7.18
N GLU A 298 5.21 7.69 -7.81
CA GLU A 298 4.08 8.33 -8.48
C GLU A 298 4.20 8.36 -10.01
N CYS A 299 3.04 8.38 -10.65
CA CYS A 299 2.93 8.71 -12.06
C CYS A 299 1.62 9.45 -12.36
N SER A 300 1.46 9.89 -13.60
CA SER A 300 0.17 10.38 -14.07
C SER A 300 -0.91 9.32 -13.89
N HIS A 301 -2.14 9.76 -13.63
CA HIS A 301 -3.31 8.89 -13.65
C HIS A 301 -3.41 8.15 -15.00
N GLY A 302 -3.84 6.90 -14.94
CA GLY A 302 -3.96 6.02 -16.09
C GLY A 302 -5.10 6.44 -17.01
N GLU A 303 -4.90 6.23 -18.31
CA GLU A 303 -5.90 6.47 -19.34
C GLU A 303 -6.37 5.14 -19.94
N ARG A 304 -7.69 5.03 -20.20
CA ARG A 304 -8.29 3.80 -20.73
C ARG A 304 -7.66 3.41 -22.06
N GLY A 305 -7.20 2.17 -22.16
CA GLY A 305 -6.60 1.61 -23.38
C GLY A 305 -5.23 2.18 -23.75
N LYS A 306 -4.61 3.01 -22.90
CA LYS A 306 -3.29 3.58 -23.15
C LYS A 306 -2.26 3.05 -22.16
N VAL A 307 -1.19 2.48 -22.70
CA VAL A 307 -0.02 2.13 -21.88
C VAL A 307 0.64 3.42 -21.41
N ARG A 308 0.90 3.50 -20.12
CA ARG A 308 1.58 4.64 -19.52
C ARG A 308 2.96 4.84 -20.15
N ALA A 309 3.27 6.08 -20.53
CA ALA A 309 4.60 6.45 -20.96
C ALA A 309 5.62 6.21 -19.84
N LEU A 310 6.71 5.51 -20.15
CA LEU A 310 7.81 5.34 -19.21
C LEU A 310 8.55 6.67 -19.11
N LYS A 311 8.69 7.20 -17.88
CA LYS A 311 9.78 8.14 -17.60
C LYS A 311 11.05 7.34 -17.86
N ALA A 312 11.79 7.67 -18.92
CA ALA A 312 13.14 7.14 -19.06
C ALA A 312 13.84 7.48 -17.75
N ARG A 313 14.29 6.45 -17.00
CA ARG A 313 15.35 6.73 -16.04
C ARG A 313 16.41 7.45 -16.85
N PRO A 314 17.00 8.55 -16.35
CA PRO A 314 18.28 8.96 -16.88
C PRO A 314 19.06 7.65 -16.97
N SER A 315 19.57 7.32 -18.16
CA SER A 315 20.42 6.15 -18.21
C SER A 315 21.42 6.33 -17.07
N GLN A 316 21.89 5.23 -16.50
CA GLN A 316 23.28 5.30 -16.08
C GLN A 316 24.13 5.55 -17.35
N ALA A 317 23.99 6.72 -17.98
CA ALA A 317 25.14 7.48 -18.35
C ALA A 317 26.02 7.40 -17.11
N ALA A 318 27.22 6.87 -17.29
CA ALA A 318 28.32 7.07 -16.36
C ALA A 318 28.12 8.45 -15.72
N PRO A 319 28.08 8.50 -14.37
CA PRO A 319 27.49 9.60 -13.61
C PRO A 319 27.70 10.93 -14.33
N SER A 320 26.59 11.51 -14.82
CA SER A 320 26.58 12.84 -15.44
C SER A 320 27.45 13.72 -14.56
N ALA A 321 28.56 14.17 -15.14
CA ALA A 321 29.59 14.93 -14.49
C ALA A 321 28.96 16.00 -13.59
N VAL A 322 29.21 15.90 -12.28
CA VAL A 322 29.40 17.14 -11.51
C VAL A 322 30.54 17.84 -12.24
N ALA A 323 30.24 18.97 -12.88
CA ALA A 323 31.19 19.67 -13.73
C ALA A 323 32.53 19.82 -13.02
N GLY A 324 33.57 19.27 -13.64
CA GLY A 324 34.91 19.07 -13.08
C GLY A 324 35.40 17.66 -13.43
N GLU A 325 36.47 17.55 -14.22
CA GLU A 325 37.17 16.29 -14.47
C GLU A 325 38.15 16.03 -13.33
N VAL A 326 38.39 14.76 -13.00
CA VAL A 326 39.47 14.42 -12.06
C VAL A 326 40.78 14.52 -12.82
N GLU A 327 41.62 15.46 -12.44
CA GLU A 327 42.93 15.66 -13.07
C GLU A 327 44.01 14.95 -12.27
N ARG A 328 44.87 14.22 -12.97
CA ARG A 328 46.04 13.56 -12.41
C ARG A 328 47.28 14.40 -12.64
N GLU A 329 47.93 14.81 -11.57
CA GLU A 329 49.22 15.46 -11.59
C GLU A 329 50.30 14.47 -11.12
N ASP A 330 51.31 14.26 -11.97
CA ASP A 330 52.37 13.29 -11.74
C ASP A 330 53.73 13.96 -11.49
N GLY A 331 54.39 13.55 -10.40
CA GLY A 331 55.79 13.84 -10.11
C GLY A 331 56.65 12.57 -10.15
N ALA A 332 57.96 12.73 -9.90
CA ALA A 332 58.93 11.63 -10.02
C ALA A 332 58.69 10.46 -9.05
N SER A 333 58.25 10.75 -7.82
CA SER A 333 58.02 9.75 -6.76
C SER A 333 56.64 9.86 -6.09
N LYS A 334 55.88 10.91 -6.39
CA LYS A 334 54.56 11.19 -5.84
C LYS A 334 53.67 11.79 -6.92
N GLY A 335 52.37 11.67 -6.74
CA GLY A 335 51.39 12.36 -7.57
C GLY A 335 50.10 12.59 -6.79
N ARG A 336 49.16 13.28 -7.42
CA ARG A 336 47.84 13.53 -6.85
C ARG A 336 46.76 13.48 -7.91
N TYR A 337 45.57 13.06 -7.49
CA TYR A 337 44.32 13.27 -8.22
C TYR A 337 43.60 14.43 -7.55
N HIS A 338 43.18 15.42 -8.31
CA HIS A 338 42.44 16.56 -7.77
C HIS A 338 41.22 16.87 -8.62
N LEU A 339 40.24 17.52 -8.00
CA LEU A 339 38.98 17.89 -8.61
C LEU A 339 38.52 19.23 -8.04
N VAL A 340 38.27 20.20 -8.92
CA VAL A 340 37.72 21.50 -8.56
C VAL A 340 36.24 21.57 -8.93
N ILE A 341 35.37 21.82 -7.96
CA ILE A 341 33.92 22.04 -8.15
C ILE A 341 33.56 23.36 -7.50
N ASP A 342 32.92 24.27 -8.24
CA ASP A 342 32.47 25.58 -7.74
C ASP A 342 33.61 26.39 -7.07
N GLY A 343 34.86 26.23 -7.55
CA GLY A 343 36.05 26.87 -6.99
C GLY A 343 36.62 26.23 -5.72
N VAL A 344 36.09 25.10 -5.27
CA VAL A 344 36.56 24.32 -4.12
C VAL A 344 37.27 23.06 -4.61
N GLU A 345 38.51 22.84 -4.16
CA GLU A 345 39.35 21.70 -4.56
C GLU A 345 39.25 20.55 -3.55
N ALA A 346 39.09 19.32 -4.05
CA ALA A 346 39.32 18.09 -3.30
C ALA A 346 40.51 17.34 -3.91
N GLU A 347 41.28 16.62 -3.10
CA GLU A 347 42.48 15.92 -3.56
C GLU A 347 42.68 14.54 -2.93
N MET A 348 43.42 13.70 -3.64
CA MET A 348 43.89 12.39 -3.20
C MET A 348 45.34 12.20 -3.65
N THR A 349 46.24 12.00 -2.71
CA THR A 349 47.67 11.85 -2.97
C THR A 349 48.08 10.38 -3.01
N TYR A 350 49.12 10.11 -3.80
CA TYR A 350 49.78 8.81 -3.83
C TYR A 350 51.29 8.92 -3.97
N SER A 351 51.98 7.87 -3.53
CA SER A 351 53.42 7.68 -3.67
C SER A 351 53.73 6.47 -4.56
N ARG A 352 54.79 6.53 -5.36
CA ARG A 352 55.23 5.42 -6.22
C ARG A 352 56.24 4.54 -5.50
N ALA A 353 55.99 3.24 -5.48
CA ALA A 353 56.86 2.23 -4.88
C ALA A 353 57.43 1.31 -5.97
N GLY A 354 58.32 1.88 -6.79
CA GLY A 354 58.84 1.24 -8.01
C GLY A 354 57.92 1.46 -9.22
N ALA A 355 58.21 0.75 -10.32
CA ALA A 355 57.55 0.99 -11.60
C ALA A 355 56.10 0.45 -11.68
N GLN A 356 55.72 -0.48 -10.80
CA GLN A 356 54.48 -1.24 -10.90
C GLN A 356 53.56 -1.13 -9.67
N LEU A 357 53.84 -0.18 -8.78
CA LEU A 357 53.07 -0.05 -7.53
C LEU A 357 52.88 1.40 -7.14
N ILE A 358 51.64 1.74 -6.78
CA ILE A 358 51.28 3.01 -6.16
C ILE A 358 50.66 2.79 -4.79
N ILE A 359 50.89 3.73 -3.88
CA ILE A 359 50.37 3.72 -2.51
C ILE A 359 49.48 4.95 -2.37
N ILE A 360 48.18 4.76 -2.17
CA ILE A 360 47.25 5.87 -1.90
C ILE A 360 47.35 6.19 -0.41
N ASP A 361 47.90 7.35 -0.08
CA ASP A 361 48.29 7.72 1.29
C ASP A 361 47.34 8.71 1.97
N HIS A 362 46.68 9.59 1.21
CA HIS A 362 45.73 10.57 1.75
C HIS A 362 44.58 10.88 0.79
N THR A 363 43.43 11.26 1.34
CA THR A 363 42.27 11.76 0.60
C THR A 363 41.62 12.86 1.43
N ASP A 364 41.57 14.08 0.90
CA ASP A 364 40.91 15.21 1.53
C ASP A 364 39.75 15.71 0.67
N VAL A 365 38.59 15.86 1.31
CA VAL A 365 37.37 16.38 0.69
C VAL A 365 36.82 17.46 1.60
N PRO A 366 36.90 18.74 1.19
CA PRO A 366 36.39 19.85 1.98
C PRO A 366 34.91 19.67 2.33
N ALA A 367 34.50 20.23 3.48
CA ALA A 367 33.13 20.10 3.99
C ALA A 367 32.06 20.52 2.97
N ALA A 368 32.33 21.55 2.15
CA ALA A 368 31.45 22.03 1.10
C ALA A 368 31.15 20.99 -0.02
N LEU A 369 32.02 19.98 -0.16
CA LEU A 369 31.94 18.93 -1.18
C LEU A 369 31.53 17.56 -0.62
N ARG A 370 31.31 17.45 0.70
CA ARG A 370 30.84 16.20 1.33
C ARG A 370 29.43 15.84 0.86
N GLY A 371 29.11 14.55 0.85
CA GLY A 371 27.82 14.03 0.34
C GLY A 371 27.69 14.01 -1.18
N ARG A 372 28.59 14.66 -1.94
CA ARG A 372 28.59 14.69 -3.41
C ARG A 372 29.41 13.58 -4.08
N LYS A 373 29.80 12.54 -3.33
CA LYS A 373 30.65 11.41 -3.78
C LYS A 373 32.01 11.81 -4.40
N VAL A 374 32.54 12.99 -4.08
CA VAL A 374 33.81 13.49 -4.64
C VAL A 374 34.99 12.56 -4.32
N GLY A 375 35.13 12.12 -3.07
CA GLY A 375 36.21 11.19 -2.71
C GLY A 375 36.13 9.85 -3.45
N GLU A 376 34.92 9.32 -3.68
CA GLU A 376 34.73 8.10 -4.47
C GLU A 376 35.21 8.28 -5.92
N ARG A 377 34.98 9.46 -6.52
CA ARG A 377 35.46 9.77 -7.87
C ARG A 377 36.98 9.78 -7.98
N LEU A 378 37.66 10.36 -6.98
CA LEU A 378 39.13 10.37 -6.93
C LEU A 378 39.68 8.94 -6.88
N VAL A 379 39.11 8.09 -6.00
CA VAL A 379 39.50 6.68 -5.89
C VAL A 379 39.22 5.92 -7.19
N ARG A 380 38.04 6.08 -7.77
CA ARG A 380 37.65 5.44 -9.03
C ARG A 380 38.62 5.79 -10.16
N GLN A 381 38.99 7.06 -10.31
CA GLN A 381 39.95 7.47 -11.34
C GLN A 381 41.31 6.79 -11.13
N ALA A 382 41.78 6.66 -9.89
CA ALA A 382 43.03 5.96 -9.60
C ALA A 382 42.96 4.46 -9.91
N ILE A 383 41.81 3.81 -9.71
CA ILE A 383 41.59 2.40 -10.09
C ILE A 383 41.63 2.24 -11.61
N GLU A 384 40.95 3.11 -12.35
CA GLU A 384 40.92 3.08 -13.82
C GLU A 384 42.31 3.32 -14.41
N ASP A 385 43.03 4.29 -13.86
CA ASP A 385 44.41 4.57 -14.22
C ASP A 385 45.34 3.41 -13.89
N ALA A 386 45.16 2.74 -12.74
CA ALA A 386 45.94 1.57 -12.39
C ALA A 386 45.73 0.39 -13.35
N ARG A 387 44.49 0.16 -13.79
CA ARG A 387 44.19 -0.83 -14.84
C ARG A 387 44.84 -0.48 -16.16
N ARG A 388 44.71 0.79 -16.59
CA ARG A 388 45.27 1.29 -17.84
C ARG A 388 46.80 1.20 -17.86
N ASP A 389 47.43 1.58 -16.76
CA ASP A 389 48.88 1.69 -16.65
C ASP A 389 49.52 0.35 -16.22
N GLY A 390 48.71 -0.67 -15.88
CA GLY A 390 49.20 -1.99 -15.45
C GLY A 390 49.93 -1.96 -14.10
N VAL A 391 49.56 -1.05 -13.20
CA VAL A 391 50.17 -0.91 -11.87
C VAL A 391 49.22 -1.41 -10.78
N SER A 392 49.77 -1.93 -9.68
CA SER A 392 48.98 -2.32 -8.51
C SER A 392 48.85 -1.19 -7.49
N ILE A 393 47.83 -1.25 -6.63
CA ILE A 393 47.52 -0.27 -5.59
C ILE A 393 47.66 -0.90 -4.19
N ILE A 394 48.20 -0.12 -3.24
CA ILE A 394 48.05 -0.32 -1.80
C ILE A 394 47.29 0.89 -1.21
N PRO A 395 46.06 0.71 -0.69
CA PRO A 395 45.28 1.81 -0.12
C PRO A 395 45.56 1.97 1.38
N LEU A 396 46.55 2.80 1.75
CA LEU A 396 46.83 3.11 3.15
C LEU A 396 45.86 4.15 3.73
N CYS A 397 45.35 5.06 2.88
CA CYS A 397 44.30 5.98 3.29
C CYS A 397 43.05 5.19 3.73
N PRO A 398 42.54 5.39 4.96
CA PRO A 398 41.35 4.68 5.45
C PRO A 398 40.12 4.90 4.57
N PHE A 399 39.98 6.09 3.99
CA PHE A 399 38.89 6.40 3.07
C PHE A 399 39.00 5.58 1.78
N ALA A 400 40.16 5.60 1.12
CA ALA A 400 40.38 4.83 -0.11
C ALA A 400 40.18 3.33 0.13
N LYS A 401 40.69 2.81 1.25
CA LYS A 401 40.48 1.42 1.66
C LYS A 401 39.00 1.08 1.81
N ALA A 402 38.24 1.89 2.55
CA ALA A 402 36.81 1.67 2.75
C ALA A 402 36.00 1.75 1.45
N GLN A 403 36.40 2.60 0.49
CA GLN A 403 35.77 2.63 -0.83
C GLN A 403 36.06 1.33 -1.60
N ILE A 404 37.32 0.89 -1.67
CA ILE A 404 37.68 -0.35 -2.38
C ILE A 404 37.01 -1.59 -1.76
N GLU A 405 36.84 -1.64 -0.44
CA GLU A 405 36.10 -2.72 0.23
C GLU A 405 34.61 -2.77 -0.15
N ARG A 406 33.99 -1.62 -0.46
CA ARG A 406 32.59 -1.52 -0.91
C ARG A 406 32.39 -1.88 -2.38
N HIS A 407 33.47 -1.97 -3.15
CA HIS A 407 33.47 -2.21 -4.60
C HIS A 407 34.28 -3.48 -4.91
N PRO A 408 33.66 -4.68 -4.86
CA PRO A 408 34.33 -5.94 -5.13
C PRO A 408 35.04 -5.98 -6.49
N GLU A 409 34.52 -5.23 -7.47
CA GLU A 409 35.10 -5.09 -8.79
C GLU A 409 36.42 -4.32 -8.83
N TRP A 410 36.81 -3.58 -7.78
CA TRP A 410 38.08 -2.83 -7.70
C TRP A 410 39.23 -3.64 -7.08
N GLN A 411 38.95 -4.84 -6.60
CA GLN A 411 39.93 -5.71 -5.95
C GLN A 411 40.99 -6.26 -6.93
N ASP A 412 40.75 -6.14 -8.23
CA ASP A 412 41.61 -6.63 -9.31
C ASP A 412 42.95 -5.89 -9.41
N VAL A 413 43.00 -4.62 -9.01
CA VAL A 413 44.22 -3.80 -9.02
C VAL A 413 44.96 -3.78 -7.69
N LEU A 414 44.45 -4.43 -6.64
CA LEU A 414 45.16 -4.47 -5.37
C LEU A 414 46.40 -5.36 -5.46
N ARG A 415 47.48 -4.91 -4.84
CA ARG A 415 48.66 -5.76 -4.66
C ARG A 415 48.33 -6.87 -3.66
N LYS A 416 48.40 -8.11 -4.13
CA LYS A 416 48.24 -9.33 -3.32
C LYS A 416 49.44 -9.58 -2.41
#